data_AF-A0A6A8ACD2-F1
#
_entry.id   AF-A0A6A8ACD2-F1
#
_cell.length_a   1.000
_cell.length_b   1.000
_cell.length_c   1.000
_cell.angle_alpha   90.00
_cell.angle_beta   90.00
_cell.angle_gamma   90.00
#
_symmetry.space_group_name_H-M   'P 1'
#
loop_
_entity.id
_entity.type
_entity.pdbx_description
1 polymer ?
#
loop_
_entity_poly.entity_id
_entity_poly.type
_entity_poly.pdbx_seq_one_letter_code
_entity_poly.pdbx_strand_id
1 'polypeptide(L)'
;MSNPSAETDFDDWVIDTYADAGSFTMLFILVSISETRVELLRSAYLHVVGDELRWPDMAKLFAGAGVNWSGVVFYRAGREGLVEDRQAKSRLASLVRKLDEDRSLIRDGEFFNEDGLRLMIEEIKPN
;
A
#
# COMPACT_ATOMS: atom_id res chain seq x y z
N MET A 1 13.97 20.41 13.40
CA MET A 1 14.34 19.21 12.60
C MET A 1 13.67 19.40 11.26
N SER A 2 14.41 19.35 10.15
CA SER A 2 13.80 19.48 8.83
C SER A 2 13.11 18.18 8.48
N ASN A 3 11.83 18.23 8.07
CA ASN A 3 11.15 17.05 7.53
C ASN A 3 11.91 16.58 6.28
N PRO A 4 12.06 15.27 6.05
CA PRO A 4 12.65 14.76 4.81
C PRO A 4 11.83 15.24 3.61
N SER A 5 12.51 15.63 2.53
CA SER A 5 11.87 16.04 1.27
C SER A 5 10.92 14.95 0.77
N ALA A 6 9.75 15.35 0.29
CA ALA A 6 8.87 14.48 -0.48
C ALA A 6 9.40 14.46 -1.92
N GLU A 7 9.72 13.27 -2.44
CA GLU A 7 10.37 13.08 -3.73
C GLU A 7 9.58 12.14 -4.65
N THR A 8 8.55 11.47 -4.14
CA THR A 8 7.72 10.50 -4.86
C THR A 8 6.22 10.73 -4.62
N ASP A 9 5.38 10.19 -5.50
CA ASP A 9 3.92 10.24 -5.34
C ASP A 9 3.45 9.55 -4.04
N PHE A 10 4.22 8.56 -3.57
CA PHE A 10 3.97 7.92 -2.28
C PHE A 10 4.19 8.89 -1.12
N ASP A 11 5.26 9.69 -1.18
CA ASP A 11 5.58 10.66 -0.12
C ASP A 11 4.48 11.73 -0.01
N ASP A 12 4.03 12.26 -1.15
CA ASP A 12 2.91 13.21 -1.20
C ASP A 12 1.64 12.57 -0.65
N TRP A 13 1.34 11.33 -1.07
CA TRP A 13 0.16 10.61 -0.60
C TRP A 13 0.15 10.36 0.91
N VAL A 14 1.27 9.94 1.51
CA VAL A 14 1.30 9.64 2.95
C VAL A 14 1.19 10.90 3.78
N ILE A 15 1.78 12.02 3.32
CA ILE A 15 1.64 13.34 3.94
C ILE A 15 0.18 13.78 3.91
N ASP A 16 -0.46 13.75 2.72
CA ASP A 16 -1.85 14.14 2.56
C ASP A 16 -2.79 13.25 3.39
N THR A 17 -2.55 11.95 3.40
CA THR A 17 -3.34 10.99 4.18
C THR A 17 -3.20 11.24 5.68
N TYR A 18 -1.99 11.53 6.16
CA TYR A 18 -1.76 11.86 7.56
C TYR A 18 -2.38 13.21 7.95
N ALA A 19 -2.33 14.21 7.07
CA ALA A 19 -2.96 15.51 7.29
C ALA A 19 -4.49 15.40 7.40
N ASP A 20 -5.12 14.53 6.60
CA ASP A 20 -6.56 14.24 6.66
C ASP A 20 -6.96 13.39 7.87
N ALA A 21 -6.23 12.31 8.13
CA ALA A 21 -6.67 11.25 9.04
C ALA A 21 -5.99 11.25 10.41
N GLY A 22 -4.89 12.00 10.59
CA GLY A 22 -3.96 11.81 11.69
C GLY A 22 -3.28 10.44 11.63
N SER A 23 -2.92 9.88 12.79
CA SER A 23 -2.31 8.54 12.85
C SER A 23 -3.26 7.45 12.36
N PHE A 24 -2.77 6.53 11.53
CA PHE A 24 -3.58 5.47 10.94
C PHE A 24 -2.82 4.15 10.82
N THR A 25 -3.57 3.04 10.75
CA THR A 25 -2.98 1.75 10.40
C THR A 25 -3.05 1.55 8.88
N MET A 26 -1.89 1.34 8.27
CA MET A 26 -1.74 1.07 6.85
C MET A 26 -1.59 -0.44 6.61
N LEU A 27 -2.44 -0.98 5.75
CA LEU A 27 -2.34 -2.35 5.22
C LEU A 27 -1.65 -2.26 3.86
N PHE A 28 -0.80 -3.24 3.52
CA PHE A 28 -0.20 -3.28 2.21
C PHE A 28 -0.02 -4.70 1.68
N ILE A 29 -0.09 -4.83 0.35
CA ILE A 29 0.19 -6.07 -0.37
C ILE A 29 1.26 -5.78 -1.43
N LEU A 30 2.38 -6.50 -1.33
CA LEU A 30 3.37 -6.57 -2.40
C LEU A 30 2.85 -7.44 -3.53
N VAL A 31 3.04 -6.96 -4.75
CA VAL A 31 2.58 -7.63 -5.96
C VAL A 31 3.70 -7.78 -6.99
N SER A 32 3.57 -8.75 -7.88
CA SER A 32 4.29 -8.81 -9.14
C SER A 32 3.34 -8.40 -10.25
N ILE A 33 3.78 -7.49 -11.11
CA ILE A 33 3.01 -6.97 -12.24
C ILE A 33 3.65 -7.53 -13.52
N SER A 34 2.84 -8.19 -14.32
CA SER A 34 3.16 -8.58 -15.70
C SER A 34 2.21 -7.86 -16.65
N GLU A 35 2.41 -7.99 -17.96
CA GLU A 35 1.63 -7.27 -18.99
C GLU A 35 0.12 -7.31 -18.79
N THR A 36 -0.44 -8.43 -18.33
CA THR A 36 -1.90 -8.62 -18.21
C THR A 36 -2.35 -9.11 -16.84
N ARG A 37 -1.44 -9.19 -15.87
CA ARG A 37 -1.73 -9.82 -14.58
C ARG A 37 -0.99 -9.17 -13.43
N VAL A 38 -1.71 -9.04 -12.32
CA VAL A 38 -1.15 -8.73 -11.00
C VAL A 38 -1.23 -9.98 -10.12
N GLU A 39 -0.10 -10.40 -9.57
CA GLU A 39 0.02 -11.52 -8.65
C GLU A 39 0.32 -11.03 -7.23
N LEU A 40 -0.42 -11.51 -6.22
CA LEU A 40 -0.14 -11.16 -4.82
C LEU A 40 1.03 -11.97 -4.29
N LEU A 41 1.98 -11.33 -3.62
CA LEU A 41 3.21 -11.96 -3.14
C LEU A 41 3.25 -12.06 -1.61
N ARG A 42 3.15 -10.91 -0.93
CA ARG A 42 3.26 -10.77 0.53
C ARG A 42 2.34 -9.69 1.02
N SER A 43 1.86 -9.80 2.24
CA SER A 43 1.02 -8.78 2.87
C SER A 43 1.49 -8.50 4.29
N ALA A 44 1.37 -7.25 4.70
CA ALA A 44 1.70 -6.81 6.04
C ALA A 44 0.93 -5.53 6.39
N TYR A 45 1.14 -5.04 7.60
CA TYR A 45 0.59 -3.77 8.06
C TYR A 45 1.63 -3.04 8.89
N LEU A 46 1.45 -1.72 9.03
CA LEU A 46 2.20 -0.89 9.94
C LEU A 46 1.31 0.23 10.50
N HIS A 47 1.76 0.85 11.58
CA HIS A 47 1.12 2.03 12.17
C HIS A 47 1.88 3.27 11.74
N VAL A 48 1.20 4.17 11.03
CA VAL A 48 1.71 5.49 10.67
C VAL A 48 1.34 6.44 11.80
N VAL A 49 2.35 6.92 12.53
CA VAL A 49 2.19 7.81 13.71
C VAL A 49 2.69 9.24 13.46
N GLY A 50 3.12 9.53 12.24
CA GLY A 50 3.64 10.81 11.79
C GLY A 50 3.76 10.84 10.27
N ASP A 51 4.14 11.98 9.71
CA ASP A 51 4.28 12.19 8.27
C ASP A 51 5.71 12.02 7.76
N GLU A 52 6.60 11.39 8.54
CA GLU A 52 8.01 11.24 8.21
C GLU A 52 8.33 9.99 7.38
N LEU A 53 7.36 9.09 7.18
CA LEU A 53 7.53 7.89 6.38
C LEU A 53 7.84 8.27 4.94
N ARG A 54 8.94 7.77 4.37
CA ARG A 54 9.33 8.02 2.98
C ARG A 54 9.45 6.75 2.16
N TRP A 55 9.37 6.89 0.85
CA TRP A 55 9.49 5.76 -0.07
C TRP A 55 10.76 4.93 0.13
N PRO A 56 11.97 5.49 0.34
CA PRO A 56 13.18 4.70 0.59
C PRO A 56 13.07 3.78 1.81
N ASP A 57 12.36 4.18 2.86
CA ASP A 57 12.12 3.34 4.04
C ASP A 57 11.22 2.15 3.71
N MET A 58 10.17 2.39 2.93
CA MET A 58 9.26 1.35 2.45
C MET A 58 9.96 0.39 1.48
N ALA A 59 10.71 0.90 0.50
CA ALA A 59 11.48 0.09 -0.43
C ALA A 59 12.48 -0.82 0.30
N LYS A 60 13.16 -0.29 1.33
CA LYS A 60 14.05 -1.07 2.19
C LYS A 60 13.29 -2.14 2.99
N LEU A 61 12.11 -1.83 3.52
CA LEU A 61 11.24 -2.79 4.19
C LEU A 61 10.82 -3.92 3.24
N PHE A 62 10.45 -3.58 2.00
CA PHE A 62 9.99 -4.54 0.99
C PHE A 62 11.12 -5.45 0.49
N ALA A 63 12.33 -4.92 0.34
CA ALA A 63 13.50 -5.73 0.02
C ALA A 63 13.73 -6.85 1.06
N GLY A 64 13.40 -6.60 2.34
CA GLY A 64 13.45 -7.60 3.41
C GLY A 64 12.43 -8.75 3.27
N ALA A 65 11.42 -8.63 2.41
CA ALA A 65 10.38 -9.63 2.23
C ALA A 65 10.82 -10.85 1.39
N GLY A 66 11.97 -10.76 0.71
CA GLY A 66 12.55 -11.88 -0.06
C GLY A 66 11.72 -12.32 -1.26
N VAL A 67 10.97 -11.41 -1.88
CA VAL A 67 10.15 -11.63 -3.08
C VAL A 67 10.49 -10.61 -4.16
N ASN A 68 10.35 -11.00 -5.42
CA ASN A 68 10.53 -10.11 -6.57
C ASN A 68 9.23 -9.30 -6.80
N TRP A 69 9.03 -8.25 -5.99
CA TRP A 69 7.88 -7.36 -6.11
C TRP A 69 8.17 -6.29 -7.16
N SER A 70 7.13 -5.88 -7.89
CA SER A 70 7.21 -4.78 -8.85
C SER A 70 6.12 -3.71 -8.67
N GLY A 71 5.34 -3.87 -7.60
CA GLY A 71 4.45 -2.84 -7.09
C GLY A 71 3.91 -3.18 -5.70
N VAL A 72 3.21 -2.22 -5.11
CA VAL A 72 2.60 -2.35 -3.79
C VAL A 72 1.29 -1.58 -3.75
N VAL A 73 0.25 -2.21 -3.19
CA VAL A 73 -1.06 -1.59 -3.00
C VAL A 73 -1.27 -1.33 -1.52
N PHE A 74 -1.58 -0.07 -1.18
CA PHE A 74 -1.87 0.35 0.18
C PHE A 74 -3.36 0.57 0.42
N TYR A 75 -3.79 0.29 1.65
CA TYR A 75 -5.14 0.55 2.14
C TYR A 75 -5.08 1.07 3.57
N ARG A 76 -5.96 2.00 3.93
CA ARG A 76 -6.22 2.26 5.35
C ARG A 76 -6.95 1.07 5.94
N ALA A 77 -6.54 0.63 7.13
CA ALA A 77 -7.23 -0.47 7.82
C ALA A 77 -8.66 -0.07 8.19
N GLY A 78 -8.96 1.23 8.34
CA GLY A 78 -10.28 1.76 8.62
C GLY A 78 -10.31 3.29 8.57
N ARG A 79 -11.46 3.88 8.90
CA ARG A 79 -11.63 5.35 8.95
C ARG A 79 -11.37 5.92 10.34
N GLU A 80 -11.28 5.06 11.34
CA GLU A 80 -11.09 5.40 12.76
C GLU A 80 -9.64 5.73 13.14
N GLY A 81 -8.71 5.70 12.18
CA GLY A 81 -7.28 5.90 12.43
C GLY A 81 -6.57 4.61 12.82
N LEU A 82 -5.83 4.63 13.94
CA LEU A 82 -5.12 3.46 14.45
C LEU A 82 -6.09 2.36 14.90
N VAL A 83 -5.77 1.13 14.53
CA VAL A 83 -6.48 -0.07 14.99
C VAL A 83 -5.54 -1.01 15.71
N GLU A 84 -6.06 -1.77 16.68
CA GLU A 84 -5.27 -2.78 17.40
C GLU A 84 -4.70 -3.85 16.46
N ASP A 85 -3.53 -4.40 16.79
CA ASP A 85 -2.85 -5.46 16.03
C ASP A 85 -3.75 -6.62 15.63
N ARG A 86 -4.58 -7.11 16.55
CA ARG A 86 -5.49 -8.22 16.29
C ARG A 86 -6.50 -7.86 15.20
N GLN A 87 -6.99 -6.62 15.22
CA GLN A 87 -7.92 -6.10 14.25
C GLN A 87 -7.22 -5.83 12.91
N ALA A 88 -6.02 -5.25 12.92
CA ALA A 88 -5.19 -5.07 11.74
C ALA A 88 -4.95 -6.40 11.00
N LYS A 89 -4.53 -7.44 11.73
CA LYS A 89 -4.33 -8.80 11.19
C LYS A 89 -5.61 -9.38 10.61
N SER A 90 -6.74 -9.24 11.30
CA SER A 90 -8.04 -9.72 10.82
C SER A 90 -8.47 -9.01 9.53
N ARG A 91 -8.25 -7.70 9.44
CA ARG A 91 -8.62 -6.90 8.26
C ARG A 91 -7.69 -7.18 7.09
N LEU A 92 -6.39 -7.34 7.33
CA LEU A 92 -5.41 -7.74 6.32
C LEU A 92 -5.75 -9.11 5.73
N ALA A 93 -6.05 -10.11 6.58
CA ALA A 93 -6.46 -11.44 6.11
C ALA A 93 -7.74 -11.39 5.27
N SER A 94 -8.72 -10.58 5.68
CA SER A 94 -9.97 -10.38 4.94
C SER A 94 -9.75 -9.70 3.60
N LEU A 95 -8.88 -8.68 3.55
CA LEU A 95 -8.49 -7.99 2.34
C LEU A 95 -7.78 -8.92 1.36
N VAL A 96 -6.78 -9.69 1.82
CA VAL A 96 -6.07 -10.67 0.99
C VAL A 96 -7.03 -11.68 0.39
N ARG A 97 -7.97 -12.23 1.18
CA ARG A 97 -8.97 -13.17 0.67
C ARG A 97 -9.87 -12.54 -0.39
N LYS A 98 -10.39 -11.34 -0.14
CA LYS A 98 -11.24 -10.63 -1.12
C LYS A 98 -10.49 -10.35 -2.41
N LEU A 99 -9.23 -9.91 -2.29
CA LEU A 99 -8.40 -9.75 -3.45
C LEU A 99 -8.23 -11.09 -4.14
N ASP A 100 -8.02 -12.21 -3.43
CA ASP A 100 -7.87 -13.54 -4.03
C ASP A 100 -9.05 -13.95 -4.90
N GLU A 101 -10.25 -13.60 -4.45
CA GLU A 101 -11.51 -13.81 -5.15
C GLU A 101 -11.71 -12.82 -6.33
N ASP A 102 -11.29 -11.56 -6.19
CA ASP A 102 -11.47 -10.50 -7.19
C ASP A 102 -10.30 -9.49 -7.22
N ARG A 103 -9.49 -9.52 -8.30
CA ARG A 103 -8.33 -8.61 -8.46
C ARG A 103 -8.73 -7.19 -8.83
N SER A 104 -9.97 -6.95 -9.28
CA SER A 104 -10.42 -5.59 -9.64
C SER A 104 -10.43 -4.66 -8.43
N LEU A 105 -10.55 -5.20 -7.21
CA LEU A 105 -10.52 -4.47 -5.94
C LEU A 105 -9.17 -3.79 -5.64
N ILE A 106 -8.11 -4.08 -6.42
CA ILE A 106 -6.85 -3.32 -6.34
C ILE A 106 -7.09 -1.83 -6.62
N ARG A 107 -8.04 -1.50 -7.50
CA ARG A 107 -8.39 -0.11 -7.86
C ARG A 107 -8.91 0.74 -6.70
N ASP A 108 -9.37 0.09 -5.62
CA ASP A 108 -9.88 0.76 -4.43
C ASP A 108 -8.75 1.14 -3.46
N GLY A 109 -7.52 0.71 -3.76
CA GLY A 109 -6.31 1.02 -3.00
C GLY A 109 -5.41 2.02 -3.71
N GLU A 110 -4.32 2.37 -3.02
CA GLU A 110 -3.32 3.32 -3.49
C GLU A 110 -2.14 2.52 -4.01
N PHE A 111 -1.96 2.52 -5.33
CA PHE A 111 -1.05 1.61 -6.01
C PHE A 111 0.21 2.32 -6.49
N PHE A 112 1.38 1.78 -6.18
CA PHE A 112 2.67 2.34 -6.56
C PHE A 112 3.60 1.30 -7.18
N ASN A 113 4.47 1.73 -8.09
CA ASN A 113 5.55 0.93 -8.66
C ASN A 113 6.78 0.90 -7.74
N GLU A 114 7.88 0.27 -8.19
CA GLU A 114 9.16 0.19 -7.45
C GLU A 114 9.81 1.55 -7.17
N ASP A 115 9.52 2.57 -7.98
CA ASP A 115 10.05 3.92 -7.87
C ASP A 115 9.20 4.84 -7.00
N GLY A 116 8.10 4.33 -6.42
CA GLY A 116 7.18 5.13 -5.60
C GLY A 116 6.25 6.02 -6.40
N LEU A 117 6.15 5.78 -7.71
CA LEU A 117 5.24 6.48 -8.62
C LEU A 117 3.88 5.79 -8.63
N ARG A 118 2.82 6.59 -8.66
CA ARG A 118 1.45 6.09 -8.62
C ARG A 118 1.11 5.37 -9.92
N LEU A 119 0.57 4.17 -9.80
CA LEU A 119 0.04 3.38 -10.91
C LEU A 119 -1.48 3.53 -10.98
N MET A 120 -1.99 3.67 -12.20
CA MET A 120 -3.41 3.63 -12.48
C MET A 120 -3.75 2.30 -13.17
N ILE A 121 -4.71 1.56 -12.62
CA ILE A 121 -5.22 0.35 -13.27
C ILE A 121 -6.39 0.74 -14.16
N GLU A 122 -6.24 0.51 -15.44
CA GLU A 122 -7.33 0.60 -16.41
C GLU A 122 -7.88 -0.80 -16.72
N GLU A 123 -9.21 -0.93 -16.68
CA GLU A 123 -9.88 -2.18 -17.05
C GLU A 123 -9.95 -2.29 -18.58
N ILE A 124 -9.30 -3.32 -19.14
CA ILE A 124 -9.43 -3.62 -20.57
C ILE A 124 -10.82 -4.23 -20.78
N LYS A 125 -11.76 -3.42 -21.29
CA LYS A 125 -13.07 -3.94 -21.71
C LYS A 125 -12.85 -4.93 -22.87
N PRO A 126 -13.35 -6.17 -22.78
CA PRO A 126 -13.32 -7.08 -23.92
C PRO A 126 -14.18 -6.48 -25.04
N ASN A 127 -13.61 -6.40 -26.24
CA ASN A 127 -14.32 -6.00 -27.46
C ASN A 127 -15.26 -7.11 -27.96
#